data_AF-A0A5C6AXP2-F1
#
_entry.id   AF-A0A5C6AXP2-F1
#
_cell.length_a   1.000
_cell.length_b   1.000
_cell.length_c   1.000
_cell.angle_alpha   90.00
_cell.angle_beta   90.00
_cell.angle_gamma   90.00
#
_symmetry.space_group_name_H-M   'P 1'
#
loop_
_entity.id
_entity.type
_entity.pdbx_description
1 polymer ?
#
loop_
_entity_poly.entity_id
_entity_poly.type
_entity_poly.pdbx_seq_one_letter_code
_entity_poly.pdbx_strand_id
1 'polypeptide(L)'
;MSDIEENEPVTLLVVDHDIVRLAHHVPDWDATTLVVCLSEDPVDWAEVQLIWPRYQTSLSEPSADAIGFDEVTLSDAVSALKESGPWIVVDLPRKRVFAGGGYPEIPRDSWCAAGEETQRGYECQISLHMPPWWQMNNDSLIDDILEPRVPMPVVADPCRDVLWGEALEEFFATKILELVRSEAWHLEQCDTDVEMRYSFTVAVHRDWLMTPRDDLGGRMPRDRILPGRNWIGLLIDGQRFGVTRGGPPMPISRDLQTYKFGPMGTEEICMYFDLCREMIAYGWTWAVDHRDSVPGEDQKRQLASELGKLKQMWLSSPFEGGDLPSEIIDCERVRIPRQAKRGAGGGHVLDCDCPICMMAESDAFGPMFVGIDGHHLELDDEFAFSLCETKAEWESQQQDYKAFAEKMDERLAAQEKEREELGELASPWEHAHVNWDAMQFGPMATMAISFLLADMVSSLQDHDCPRDDIDQLNNAFREYRDASRDEIVDATRAFKEALEAVADRNSFLVSRSADLQSKLDELCRQQLASE
;
A
#
# COMPACT_ATOMS: atom_id res chain seq x y z
N MET A 1 -23.13 4.52 8.33
CA MET A 1 -24.07 3.94 9.32
C MET A 1 -24.06 4.78 10.60
N SER A 2 -24.47 6.05 10.57
CA SER A 2 -24.18 6.98 11.67
C SER A 2 -25.37 7.75 12.25
N ASP A 3 -26.61 7.26 12.13
CA ASP A 3 -27.79 7.86 12.79
C ASP A 3 -28.86 6.80 13.09
N ILE A 4 -28.50 5.72 13.79
CA ILE A 4 -29.50 4.79 14.35
C ILE A 4 -29.81 5.27 15.76
N GLU A 5 -31.01 5.84 15.92
CA GLU A 5 -31.62 6.07 17.23
C GLU A 5 -31.66 4.72 18.00
N GLU A 6 -30.96 4.65 19.14
CA GLU A 6 -30.99 3.57 20.14
C GLU A 6 -31.12 2.10 19.64
N ASN A 7 -29.97 1.46 19.37
CA ASN A 7 -29.65 0.03 19.52
C ASN A 7 -30.83 -0.97 19.52
N GLU A 8 -31.57 -1.08 18.42
CA GLU A 8 -32.42 -2.26 18.25
C GLU A 8 -31.51 -3.51 18.21
N PRO A 9 -31.76 -4.51 19.08
CA PRO A 9 -30.97 -5.74 19.09
C PRO A 9 -31.03 -6.45 17.74
N VAL A 10 -29.87 -6.89 17.24
CA VAL A 10 -29.75 -7.59 15.96
C VAL A 10 -29.84 -9.11 16.21
N THR A 11 -30.54 -9.82 15.31
CA THR A 11 -30.45 -11.30 15.28
C THR A 11 -29.37 -11.72 14.28
N LEU A 12 -28.39 -12.51 14.73
CA LEU A 12 -27.30 -13.00 13.90
C LEU A 12 -27.44 -14.49 13.62
N LEU A 13 -27.29 -14.85 12.34
CA LEU A 13 -27.21 -16.23 11.89
C LEU A 13 -25.86 -16.45 11.18
N VAL A 14 -25.09 -17.44 11.62
CA VAL A 14 -23.87 -17.87 10.93
C VAL A 14 -24.05 -19.30 10.44
N VAL A 15 -23.88 -19.48 9.13
CA VAL A 15 -23.85 -20.78 8.46
C VAL A 15 -22.39 -21.13 8.20
N ASP A 16 -21.94 -22.21 8.83
CA ASP A 16 -20.57 -22.71 8.83
C ASP A 16 -20.59 -24.20 8.48
N HIS A 17 -20.55 -24.48 7.17
CA HIS A 17 -20.74 -25.82 6.61
C HIS A 17 -22.03 -26.49 7.09
N ASP A 18 -21.92 -27.51 7.94
CA ASP A 18 -23.05 -28.27 8.50
C ASP A 18 -23.54 -27.71 9.84
N ILE A 19 -22.83 -26.71 10.39
CA ILE A 19 -23.15 -26.08 11.68
C ILE A 19 -23.84 -24.75 11.40
N VAL A 20 -24.96 -24.52 12.10
CA VAL A 20 -25.75 -23.29 12.00
C VAL A 20 -25.86 -22.69 13.39
N ARG A 21 -25.37 -21.46 13.55
CA ARG A 21 -25.29 -20.74 14.81
C ARG A 21 -26.26 -19.56 14.79
N LEU A 22 -27.11 -19.46 15.79
CA LEU A 22 -28.08 -18.38 15.92
C LEU A 22 -27.85 -17.65 17.25
N ALA A 23 -27.73 -16.32 17.20
CA ALA A 23 -27.68 -15.48 18.38
C ALA A 23 -28.79 -14.44 18.30
N HIS A 24 -29.50 -14.28 19.41
CA HIS A 24 -30.55 -13.29 19.56
C HIS A 24 -30.02 -12.12 20.38
N HIS A 25 -30.59 -10.94 20.16
CA HIS A 25 -30.29 -9.75 20.94
C HIS A 25 -28.82 -9.32 20.93
N VAL A 26 -28.15 -9.50 19.79
CA VAL A 26 -26.76 -9.12 19.63
C VAL A 26 -26.64 -7.59 19.54
N PRO A 27 -25.76 -6.96 20.33
CA PRO A 27 -25.46 -5.54 20.17
C PRO A 27 -25.01 -5.22 18.74
N ASP A 28 -25.41 -4.05 18.22
CA ASP A 28 -25.08 -3.64 16.85
C ASP A 28 -23.57 -3.65 16.58
N TRP A 29 -22.76 -3.33 17.60
CA TRP A 29 -21.31 -3.29 17.42
C TRP A 29 -20.65 -4.67 17.36
N ASP A 30 -21.23 -5.69 18.00
CA ASP A 30 -20.79 -7.07 17.84
C ASP A 30 -21.17 -7.60 16.47
N ALA A 31 -22.38 -7.27 16.00
CA ALA A 31 -22.83 -7.56 14.64
C ALA A 31 -21.92 -6.88 13.59
N THR A 32 -21.60 -5.60 13.78
CA THR A 32 -20.69 -4.84 12.91
C THR A 32 -19.29 -5.43 12.94
N THR A 33 -18.77 -5.79 14.12
CA THR A 33 -17.44 -6.41 14.25
C THR A 33 -17.39 -7.76 13.53
N LEU A 34 -18.44 -8.58 13.62
CA LEU A 34 -18.54 -9.84 12.87
C LEU A 34 -18.51 -9.59 11.36
N VAL A 35 -19.29 -8.63 10.86
CA VAL A 35 -19.31 -8.25 9.44
C VAL A 35 -17.93 -7.77 9.00
N VAL A 36 -17.27 -6.96 9.81
CA VAL A 36 -15.92 -6.45 9.52
C VAL A 36 -14.88 -7.57 9.48
N CYS A 37 -15.00 -8.61 10.31
CA CYS A 37 -14.13 -9.79 10.24
C CYS A 37 -14.19 -10.49 8.86
N LEU A 38 -15.29 -10.35 8.12
CA LEU A 38 -15.41 -10.89 6.76
C LEU A 38 -14.46 -10.20 5.77
N SER A 39 -13.94 -9.01 6.11
CA SER A 39 -12.91 -8.32 5.34
C SER A 39 -11.63 -9.12 5.21
N GLU A 40 -11.36 -10.11 6.08
CA GLU A 40 -10.19 -10.98 6.01
C GLU A 40 -10.50 -12.36 5.36
N ASP A 41 -11.65 -12.47 4.70
CA ASP A 41 -12.15 -13.64 3.95
C ASP A 41 -12.12 -14.99 4.70
N PRO A 42 -12.64 -15.07 5.95
CA PRO A 42 -12.66 -16.31 6.72
C PRO A 42 -13.41 -17.43 5.98
N VAL A 43 -12.87 -18.64 5.97
CA VAL A 43 -13.53 -19.81 5.35
C VAL A 43 -14.50 -20.53 6.28
N ASP A 44 -14.31 -20.41 7.59
CA ASP A 44 -15.09 -21.06 8.64
C ASP A 44 -15.14 -20.19 9.91
N TRP A 45 -15.88 -20.66 10.92
CA TRP A 45 -16.03 -19.93 12.18
C TRP A 45 -14.72 -19.86 12.99
N ALA A 46 -13.85 -20.85 12.88
CA ALA A 46 -12.58 -20.86 13.60
C ALA A 46 -11.65 -19.74 13.10
N GLU A 47 -11.67 -19.46 11.80
CA GLU A 47 -10.98 -18.29 11.25
C GLU A 47 -11.57 -16.97 11.74
N VAL A 48 -12.90 -16.84 11.81
CA VAL A 48 -13.55 -15.65 12.39
C VAL A 48 -13.05 -15.39 13.81
N GLN A 49 -12.94 -16.42 14.66
CA GLN A 49 -12.42 -16.30 16.02
C GLN A 49 -10.96 -15.80 16.04
N LEU A 50 -10.12 -16.24 15.10
CA LEU A 50 -8.73 -15.79 14.98
C LEU A 50 -8.61 -14.35 14.49
N ILE A 51 -9.56 -13.89 13.66
CA ILE A 51 -9.60 -12.55 13.09
C ILE A 51 -10.18 -11.54 14.10
N TRP A 52 -11.14 -11.94 14.92
CA TRP A 52 -11.86 -11.07 15.85
C TRP A 52 -11.00 -10.06 16.63
N PRO A 53 -9.87 -10.46 17.27
CA PRO A 53 -9.06 -9.54 18.06
C PRO A 53 -8.49 -8.37 17.27
N ARG A 54 -8.36 -8.49 15.94
CA ARG A 54 -7.86 -7.44 15.05
C ARG A 54 -8.86 -6.29 14.86
N TYR A 55 -10.15 -6.59 15.00
CA TYR A 55 -11.24 -5.62 14.85
C TYR A 55 -11.96 -5.33 16.17
N GLN A 56 -11.48 -5.89 17.27
CA GLN A 56 -12.02 -5.65 18.59
C GLN A 56 -11.88 -4.17 18.96
N THR A 57 -12.94 -3.61 19.52
CA THR A 57 -12.99 -2.26 20.05
C THR A 57 -13.48 -2.27 21.50
N SER A 58 -13.51 -1.11 22.16
CA SER A 58 -14.09 -0.97 23.51
C SER A 58 -15.61 -1.23 23.56
N LEU A 59 -16.28 -1.20 22.40
CA LEU A 59 -17.73 -1.33 22.26
C LEU A 59 -18.17 -2.76 21.86
N SER A 60 -17.22 -3.63 21.53
CA SER A 60 -17.49 -5.02 21.14
C SER A 60 -17.03 -5.99 22.22
N GLU A 61 -17.63 -7.17 22.25
CA GLU A 61 -17.21 -8.29 23.09
C GLU A 61 -15.74 -8.67 22.84
N PRO A 62 -15.04 -9.22 23.86
CA PRO A 62 -13.63 -9.53 23.76
C PRO A 62 -13.32 -10.75 22.90
N SER A 63 -14.33 -11.54 22.53
CA SER A 63 -14.20 -12.67 21.61
C SER A 63 -15.51 -12.92 20.87
N ALA A 64 -15.42 -13.51 19.68
CA ALA A 64 -16.59 -13.93 18.90
C ALA A 64 -17.48 -14.94 19.64
N ASP A 65 -16.91 -15.75 20.55
CA ASP A 65 -17.66 -16.73 21.34
C ASP A 65 -18.53 -16.10 22.43
N ALA A 66 -18.23 -14.87 22.83
CA ALA A 66 -19.00 -14.16 23.85
C ALA A 66 -20.36 -13.65 23.31
N ILE A 67 -20.58 -13.67 21.99
CA ILE A 67 -21.87 -13.31 21.36
C ILE A 67 -23.02 -14.23 21.82
N GLY A 68 -22.73 -15.44 22.30
CA GLY A 68 -23.73 -16.35 22.87
C GLY A 68 -24.57 -17.08 21.82
N PHE A 69 -23.91 -17.71 20.85
CA PHE A 69 -24.59 -18.50 19.82
C PHE A 69 -25.13 -19.84 20.34
N ASP A 70 -26.35 -20.16 19.91
CA ASP A 70 -26.92 -21.51 20.00
C ASP A 70 -26.76 -22.26 18.67
N GLU A 71 -26.39 -23.54 18.72
CA GLU A 71 -26.43 -24.41 17.54
C GLU A 71 -27.87 -24.85 17.26
N VAL A 72 -28.36 -24.55 16.07
CA VAL A 72 -29.74 -24.80 15.65
C VAL A 72 -29.78 -25.47 14.28
N THR A 73 -30.96 -25.87 13.81
CA THR A 73 -31.11 -26.27 12.40
C THR A 73 -31.33 -25.04 11.53
N LEU A 74 -30.98 -25.12 10.24
CA LEU A 74 -31.24 -24.01 9.30
C LEU A 74 -32.74 -23.65 9.22
N SER A 75 -33.62 -24.64 9.33
CA SER A 75 -35.08 -24.42 9.31
C SER A 75 -35.55 -23.66 10.55
N ASP A 76 -35.02 -24.00 11.72
CA ASP A 76 -35.37 -23.32 12.98
C ASP A 76 -34.82 -21.89 12.97
N ALA A 77 -33.58 -21.70 12.51
CA ALA A 77 -32.96 -20.38 12.35
C ALA A 77 -33.77 -19.46 11.42
N VAL A 78 -34.15 -19.96 10.25
CA VAL A 78 -34.97 -19.21 9.28
C VAL A 78 -36.34 -18.85 9.85
N SER A 79 -36.94 -19.75 10.65
CA SER A 79 -38.21 -19.45 11.32
C SER A 79 -38.05 -18.35 12.36
N ALA A 80 -36.97 -18.39 13.14
CA ALA A 80 -36.66 -17.38 14.14
C ALA A 80 -36.37 -16.00 13.50
N LEU A 81 -35.68 -15.96 12.35
CA LEU A 81 -35.46 -14.72 11.60
C LEU A 81 -36.78 -14.05 11.15
N LYS A 82 -37.82 -14.84 10.81
CA LYS A 82 -39.13 -14.31 10.38
C LYS A 82 -39.86 -13.55 11.49
N GLU A 83 -39.52 -13.84 12.74
CA GLU A 83 -40.10 -13.20 13.92
C GLU A 83 -39.20 -12.09 14.47
N SER A 84 -38.00 -11.92 13.92
CA SER A 84 -37.02 -10.92 14.36
C SER A 84 -37.22 -9.56 13.68
N GLY A 85 -36.69 -8.51 14.32
CA GLY A 85 -36.55 -7.18 13.71
C GLY A 85 -35.34 -7.15 12.78
N PRO A 86 -34.32 -6.31 13.03
CA PRO A 86 -33.12 -6.30 12.21
C PRO A 86 -32.33 -7.61 12.34
N TRP A 87 -31.81 -8.12 11.22
CA TRP A 87 -31.02 -9.34 11.20
C TRP A 87 -29.91 -9.34 10.15
N ILE A 88 -28.89 -10.16 10.42
CA ILE A 88 -27.79 -10.43 9.50
C ILE A 88 -27.58 -11.94 9.41
N VAL A 89 -27.32 -12.43 8.20
CA VAL A 89 -26.90 -13.81 7.94
C VAL A 89 -25.55 -13.84 7.27
N VAL A 90 -24.61 -14.60 7.82
CA VAL A 90 -23.29 -14.85 7.26
C VAL A 90 -23.20 -16.31 6.83
N ASP A 91 -23.06 -16.57 5.52
CA ASP A 91 -22.83 -17.90 4.95
C ASP A 91 -21.36 -18.00 4.51
N LEU A 92 -20.52 -18.53 5.41
CA LEU A 92 -19.06 -18.59 5.23
C LEU A 92 -18.65 -19.46 4.04
N PRO A 93 -19.14 -20.71 3.88
CA PRO A 93 -18.73 -21.56 2.76
C PRO A 93 -19.13 -20.99 1.40
N ARG A 94 -20.27 -20.28 1.32
CA ARG A 94 -20.73 -19.66 0.08
C ARG A 94 -20.30 -18.21 -0.07
N LYS A 95 -19.56 -17.65 0.90
CA LYS A 95 -19.06 -16.26 0.88
C LYS A 95 -20.19 -15.26 0.63
N ARG A 96 -21.28 -15.36 1.40
CA ARG A 96 -22.45 -14.46 1.31
C ARG A 96 -22.72 -13.80 2.64
N VAL A 97 -23.13 -12.54 2.56
CA VAL A 97 -23.72 -11.82 3.68
C VAL A 97 -25.10 -11.32 3.25
N PHE A 98 -26.08 -11.46 4.12
CA PHE A 98 -27.42 -10.95 3.96
C PHE A 98 -27.74 -10.01 5.12
N ALA A 99 -28.37 -8.88 4.81
CA ALA A 99 -28.96 -7.99 5.79
C ALA A 99 -30.44 -7.80 5.45
N GLY A 100 -31.29 -7.72 6.48
CA GLY A 100 -32.71 -7.51 6.31
C GLY A 100 -33.43 -7.15 7.61
N GLY A 101 -34.76 -7.11 7.55
CA GLY A 101 -35.58 -6.77 8.71
C GLY A 101 -35.40 -5.34 9.22
N GLY A 102 -34.92 -4.43 8.38
CA GLY A 102 -34.61 -3.05 8.73
C GLY A 102 -33.15 -2.82 9.15
N TYR A 103 -32.28 -3.83 9.10
CA TYR A 103 -30.84 -3.63 9.31
C TYR A 103 -30.26 -2.72 8.20
N PRO A 104 -29.35 -1.78 8.54
CA PRO A 104 -28.74 -0.91 7.55
C PRO A 104 -28.03 -1.66 6.41
N GLU A 105 -27.91 -1.00 5.27
CA GLU A 105 -27.11 -1.50 4.16
C GLU A 105 -25.67 -1.78 4.61
N ILE A 106 -25.18 -3.00 4.34
CA ILE A 106 -23.77 -3.36 4.50
C ILE A 106 -23.03 -2.93 3.23
N PRO A 107 -22.16 -1.90 3.31
CA PRO A 107 -21.38 -1.46 2.16
C PRO A 107 -20.21 -2.42 1.88
N ARG A 108 -19.68 -2.38 0.66
CA ARG A 108 -18.46 -3.14 0.31
C ARG A 108 -17.23 -2.56 0.98
N ASP A 109 -17.07 -1.25 0.86
CA ASP A 109 -15.94 -0.48 1.35
C ASP A 109 -16.46 0.68 2.17
N SER A 110 -16.18 0.68 3.47
CA SER A 110 -16.61 1.76 4.37
C SER A 110 -15.78 1.80 5.64
N TRP A 111 -15.89 2.91 6.35
CA TRP A 111 -15.50 3.01 7.74
C TRP A 111 -16.75 2.93 8.61
N CYS A 112 -16.74 2.05 9.60
CA CYS A 112 -17.73 2.03 10.65
C CYS A 112 -17.18 2.83 11.82
N ALA A 113 -17.95 3.77 12.34
CA ALA A 113 -17.53 4.66 13.40
C ALA A 113 -18.62 4.84 14.45
N ALA A 114 -18.21 4.95 15.71
CA ALA A 114 -19.09 5.18 16.86
C ALA A 114 -18.41 6.08 17.91
N GLY A 115 -19.24 6.73 18.73
CA GLY A 115 -18.79 7.67 19.78
C GLY A 115 -18.74 9.12 19.30
N GLU A 116 -18.16 10.00 20.13
CA GLU A 116 -17.98 11.42 19.79
C GLU A 116 -16.92 11.59 18.70
N GLU A 117 -17.20 12.48 17.74
CA GLU A 117 -16.23 12.89 16.74
C GLU A 117 -15.20 13.82 17.38
N THR A 118 -13.93 13.44 17.35
CA THR A 118 -12.82 14.26 17.82
C THR A 118 -12.02 14.82 16.63
N GLN A 119 -11.10 15.75 16.89
CA GLN A 119 -10.13 16.20 15.86
C GLN A 119 -9.29 15.06 15.27
N ARG A 120 -9.23 13.90 15.93
CA ARG A 120 -8.53 12.70 15.46
C ARG A 120 -9.47 11.65 14.86
N GLY A 121 -10.73 11.99 14.60
CA GLY A 121 -11.80 11.07 14.20
C GLY A 121 -12.64 10.57 15.37
N TYR A 122 -13.52 9.60 15.12
CA TYR A 122 -14.42 9.01 16.13
C TYR A 122 -13.69 8.14 17.14
N GLU A 123 -14.15 8.10 18.39
CA GLU A 123 -13.54 7.27 19.46
C GLU A 123 -13.36 5.80 19.04
N CYS A 124 -14.35 5.24 18.36
CA CYS A 124 -14.31 3.89 17.83
C CYS A 124 -14.41 3.94 16.30
N GLN A 125 -13.46 3.32 15.60
CA GLN A 125 -13.50 3.24 14.14
C GLN A 125 -12.83 1.96 13.63
N ILE A 126 -13.52 1.24 12.76
CA ILE A 126 -13.04 0.01 12.11
C ILE A 126 -13.34 0.08 10.61
N SER A 127 -12.44 -0.45 9.77
CA SER A 127 -12.65 -0.49 8.31
C SER A 127 -13.30 -1.79 7.88
N LEU A 128 -14.29 -1.67 6.99
CA LEU A 128 -14.95 -2.77 6.30
C LEU A 128 -14.50 -2.77 4.84
N HIS A 129 -13.88 -3.86 4.39
CA HIS A 129 -13.41 -4.05 3.01
C HIS A 129 -13.73 -5.46 2.54
N MET A 130 -14.94 -5.64 2.01
CA MET A 130 -15.45 -6.93 1.59
C MET A 130 -14.73 -7.45 0.34
N PRO A 131 -14.20 -8.69 0.37
CA PRO A 131 -13.46 -9.23 -0.76
C PRO A 131 -14.34 -9.30 -2.03
N PRO A 132 -13.78 -9.13 -3.24
CA PRO A 132 -14.57 -9.04 -4.48
C PRO A 132 -15.48 -10.24 -4.75
N TRP A 133 -15.12 -11.42 -4.26
CA TRP A 133 -15.91 -12.65 -4.40
C TRP A 133 -17.00 -12.83 -3.34
N TRP A 134 -17.13 -11.95 -2.35
CA TRP A 134 -18.26 -11.98 -1.43
C TRP A 134 -19.51 -11.38 -2.07
N GLN A 135 -20.63 -12.10 -1.96
CA GLN A 135 -21.95 -11.61 -2.37
C GLN A 135 -22.60 -10.89 -1.19
N MET A 136 -22.98 -9.64 -1.40
CA MET A 136 -23.68 -8.83 -0.40
C MET A 136 -25.13 -8.70 -0.84
N ASN A 137 -26.06 -9.06 0.03
CA ASN A 137 -27.49 -9.00 -0.25
C ASN A 137 -28.14 -8.12 0.84
N ASN A 138 -28.29 -6.84 0.53
CA ASN A 138 -28.96 -5.88 1.40
C ASN A 138 -30.47 -5.88 1.13
N ASP A 139 -31.29 -5.53 2.13
CA ASP A 139 -32.76 -5.58 2.07
C ASP A 139 -33.32 -6.93 1.59
N SER A 140 -32.66 -8.03 1.99
CA SER A 140 -32.99 -9.37 1.52
C SER A 140 -34.29 -9.90 2.11
N LEU A 141 -34.99 -10.72 1.34
CA LEU A 141 -36.06 -11.55 1.88
C LEU A 141 -35.44 -12.79 2.54
N ILE A 142 -36.07 -13.26 3.62
CA ILE A 142 -35.55 -14.42 4.37
C ILE A 142 -35.48 -15.68 3.51
N ASP A 143 -36.39 -15.83 2.55
CA ASP A 143 -36.40 -16.99 1.67
C ASP A 143 -35.17 -17.02 0.72
N ASP A 144 -34.52 -15.87 0.47
CA ASP A 144 -33.31 -15.76 -0.36
C ASP A 144 -32.09 -16.46 0.28
N ILE A 145 -32.08 -16.61 1.62
CA ILE A 145 -31.02 -17.30 2.36
C ILE A 145 -30.92 -18.77 1.95
N LEU A 146 -32.07 -19.38 1.66
CA LEU A 146 -32.20 -20.79 1.29
C LEU A 146 -31.81 -21.05 -0.17
N GLU A 147 -31.78 -20.02 -1.01
CA GLU A 147 -31.39 -20.18 -2.40
C GLU A 147 -29.91 -20.52 -2.53
N PRO A 148 -29.52 -21.42 -3.45
CA PRO A 148 -28.12 -21.71 -3.68
C PRO A 148 -27.42 -20.52 -4.35
N ARG A 149 -26.17 -20.28 -3.96
CA ARG A 149 -25.34 -19.28 -4.65
C ARG A 149 -25.00 -19.75 -6.07
N VAL A 150 -25.35 -18.94 -7.07
CA VAL A 150 -24.95 -19.16 -8.47
C VAL A 150 -24.53 -17.80 -9.08
N PRO A 151 -23.29 -17.66 -9.60
CA PRO A 151 -22.21 -18.65 -9.62
C PRO A 151 -21.50 -18.81 -8.26
N MET A 152 -20.87 -19.97 -8.06
CA MET A 152 -19.98 -20.20 -6.91
C MET A 152 -18.86 -19.15 -6.87
N PRO A 153 -18.41 -18.75 -5.66
CA PRO A 153 -17.30 -17.80 -5.54
C PRO A 153 -16.05 -18.37 -6.21
N VAL A 154 -15.42 -17.55 -7.04
CA VAL A 154 -14.07 -17.83 -7.56
C VAL A 154 -13.12 -17.01 -6.71
N VAL A 155 -12.63 -17.64 -5.64
CA VAL A 155 -11.62 -17.04 -4.76
C VAL A 155 -10.30 -16.97 -5.54
N ALA A 156 -9.61 -15.84 -5.45
CA ALA A 156 -8.30 -15.68 -6.04
C ALA A 156 -7.30 -16.62 -5.36
N ASP A 157 -6.67 -17.49 -6.14
CA ASP A 157 -5.55 -18.33 -5.71
C ASP A 157 -4.39 -18.08 -6.67
N PRO A 158 -3.30 -17.45 -6.20
CA PRO A 158 -2.15 -17.16 -7.04
C PRO A 158 -1.34 -18.41 -7.39
N CYS A 159 -1.58 -19.57 -6.77
CA CYS A 159 -0.83 -20.80 -7.00
C CYS A 159 0.69 -20.60 -6.77
N ARG A 160 1.05 -20.07 -5.59
CA ARG A 160 2.43 -19.70 -5.23
C ARG A 160 3.46 -20.81 -5.44
N ASP A 161 3.07 -22.07 -5.25
CA ASP A 161 3.96 -23.22 -5.47
C ASP A 161 4.41 -23.36 -6.94
N VAL A 162 3.61 -22.86 -7.89
CA VAL A 162 4.00 -22.80 -9.31
C VAL A 162 4.77 -21.51 -9.57
N LEU A 163 4.23 -20.37 -9.12
CA LEU A 163 4.81 -19.06 -9.40
C LEU A 163 6.22 -18.92 -8.81
N TRP A 164 6.44 -19.34 -7.57
CA TRP A 164 7.71 -19.25 -6.86
C TRP A 164 8.49 -20.57 -6.84
N GLY A 165 8.02 -21.62 -7.51
CA GLY A 165 8.58 -22.97 -7.37
C GLY A 165 9.43 -23.43 -8.55
N GLU A 166 9.60 -24.75 -8.62
CA GLU A 166 10.42 -25.43 -9.62
C GLU A 166 9.92 -25.17 -11.05
N ALA A 167 8.60 -25.01 -11.23
CA ALA A 167 8.00 -24.71 -12.54
C ALA A 167 8.53 -23.40 -13.16
N LEU A 168 8.76 -22.37 -12.35
CA LEU A 168 9.39 -21.11 -12.77
C LEU A 168 10.86 -21.34 -13.15
N GLU A 169 11.59 -22.01 -12.27
CA GLU A 169 13.03 -22.29 -12.43
C GLU A 169 13.32 -23.09 -13.71
N GLU A 170 12.55 -24.15 -13.95
CA GLU A 170 12.67 -24.98 -15.15
C GLU A 170 12.30 -24.22 -16.43
N PHE A 171 11.28 -23.36 -16.37
CA PHE A 171 10.87 -22.56 -17.52
C PHE A 171 11.99 -21.59 -17.91
N PHE A 172 12.50 -20.79 -16.96
CA PHE A 172 13.58 -19.85 -17.23
C PHE A 172 14.85 -20.57 -17.69
N ALA A 173 15.25 -21.65 -17.03
CA ALA A 173 16.41 -22.43 -17.47
C ALA A 173 16.28 -22.92 -18.92
N THR A 174 15.09 -23.40 -19.31
CA THR A 174 14.82 -23.84 -20.68
C THR A 174 14.93 -22.69 -21.67
N LYS A 175 14.19 -21.60 -21.43
CA LYS A 175 14.15 -20.44 -22.34
C LYS A 175 15.48 -19.76 -22.49
N ILE A 176 16.22 -19.64 -21.40
CA ILE A 176 17.54 -19.02 -21.38
C ILE A 176 18.52 -19.81 -22.26
N LEU A 177 18.59 -21.13 -22.08
CA LEU A 177 19.48 -21.98 -22.86
C LEU A 177 19.09 -22.05 -24.34
N GLU A 178 17.79 -22.00 -24.66
CA GLU A 178 17.30 -21.91 -26.04
C GLU A 178 17.79 -20.62 -26.71
N LEU A 179 17.62 -19.46 -26.05
CA LEU A 179 17.94 -18.15 -26.61
C LEU A 179 19.44 -17.92 -26.71
N VAL A 180 20.23 -18.30 -25.71
CA VAL A 180 21.71 -18.16 -25.72
C VAL A 180 22.36 -18.98 -26.84
N ARG A 181 21.67 -20.00 -27.38
CA ARG A 181 22.12 -20.79 -28.55
C ARG A 181 21.55 -20.31 -29.88
N SER A 182 20.67 -19.31 -29.85
CA SER A 182 20.00 -18.80 -31.04
C SER A 182 20.92 -17.89 -31.86
N GLU A 183 20.68 -17.81 -33.17
CA GLU A 183 21.42 -16.89 -34.05
C GLU A 183 21.20 -15.43 -33.66
N ALA A 184 19.99 -15.07 -33.24
CA ALA A 184 19.63 -13.70 -32.83
C ALA A 184 20.51 -13.19 -31.68
N TRP A 185 20.72 -14.02 -30.65
CA TRP A 185 21.58 -13.69 -29.51
C TRP A 185 23.01 -13.32 -29.93
N HIS A 186 23.58 -14.07 -30.88
CA HIS A 186 24.93 -13.81 -31.36
C HIS A 186 25.02 -12.60 -32.29
N LEU A 187 24.01 -12.38 -33.14
CA LEU A 187 23.95 -11.22 -34.03
C LEU A 187 23.89 -9.91 -33.24
N GLU A 188 23.19 -9.92 -32.11
CA GLU A 188 23.07 -8.77 -31.20
C GLU A 188 24.23 -8.62 -30.21
N GLN A 189 25.24 -9.50 -30.28
CA GLN A 189 26.45 -9.45 -29.44
C GLN A 189 26.17 -9.53 -27.92
N CYS A 190 25.06 -10.18 -27.54
CA CYS A 190 24.63 -10.34 -26.14
C CYS A 190 25.63 -11.14 -25.27
N ASP A 191 26.55 -11.88 -25.89
CA ASP A 191 27.64 -12.56 -25.18
C ASP A 191 28.56 -11.57 -24.45
N THR A 192 28.83 -10.42 -25.06
CA THR A 192 29.75 -9.40 -24.54
C THR A 192 29.06 -8.13 -24.05
N ASP A 193 27.91 -7.80 -24.61
CA ASP A 193 27.16 -6.59 -24.27
C ASP A 193 25.96 -6.95 -23.39
N VAL A 194 25.97 -6.42 -22.16
CA VAL A 194 24.91 -6.68 -21.17
C VAL A 194 23.65 -5.88 -21.49
N GLU A 195 23.76 -4.69 -22.08
CA GLU A 195 22.61 -3.85 -22.43
C GLU A 195 21.76 -4.53 -23.50
N MET A 196 22.41 -5.19 -24.46
CA MET A 196 21.75 -5.96 -25.52
C MET A 196 20.98 -7.18 -24.99
N ARG A 197 21.17 -7.59 -23.74
CA ARG A 197 20.39 -8.69 -23.12
C ARG A 197 18.99 -8.23 -22.69
N TYR A 198 18.76 -6.92 -22.56
CA TYR A 198 17.53 -6.38 -21.99
C TYR A 198 16.28 -6.81 -22.76
N SER A 199 16.29 -6.69 -24.08
CA SER A 199 15.17 -7.10 -24.96
C SER A 199 14.81 -8.58 -24.78
N PHE A 200 15.81 -9.46 -24.62
CA PHE A 200 15.62 -10.88 -24.34
C PHE A 200 15.08 -11.12 -22.92
N THR A 201 15.54 -10.35 -21.94
CA THR A 201 15.00 -10.39 -20.57
C THR A 201 13.51 -10.04 -20.55
N VAL A 202 13.12 -8.96 -21.23
CA VAL A 202 11.72 -8.56 -21.42
C VAL A 202 10.92 -9.68 -22.07
N ALA A 203 11.40 -10.22 -23.20
CA ALA A 203 10.72 -11.29 -23.92
C ALA A 203 10.51 -12.56 -23.09
N VAL A 204 11.53 -13.05 -22.38
CA VAL A 204 11.42 -14.26 -21.54
C VAL A 204 10.43 -14.08 -20.40
N HIS A 205 10.48 -12.92 -19.72
CA HIS A 205 9.56 -12.65 -18.62
C HIS A 205 8.12 -12.50 -19.11
N ARG A 206 7.90 -11.80 -20.24
CA ARG A 206 6.58 -11.72 -20.87
C ARG A 206 6.07 -13.11 -21.23
N ASP A 207 6.89 -13.93 -21.87
CA ASP A 207 6.51 -15.27 -22.28
C ASP A 207 6.08 -16.12 -21.06
N TRP A 208 6.77 -15.97 -19.93
CA TRP A 208 6.31 -16.59 -18.68
C TRP A 208 4.92 -16.08 -18.28
N LEU A 209 4.74 -14.76 -18.15
CA LEU A 209 3.53 -14.16 -17.61
C LEU A 209 2.29 -14.34 -18.51
N MET A 210 2.48 -14.40 -19.82
CA MET A 210 1.41 -14.34 -20.83
C MET A 210 1.17 -15.67 -21.55
N THR A 211 1.87 -16.75 -21.20
CA THR A 211 1.63 -18.08 -21.78
C THR A 211 0.73 -18.91 -20.86
N PRO A 212 -0.42 -19.41 -21.34
CA PRO A 212 -1.25 -20.35 -20.59
C PRO A 212 -0.48 -21.61 -20.19
N ARG A 213 -0.70 -22.10 -18.97
CA ARG A 213 0.00 -23.28 -18.45
C ARG A 213 -0.94 -24.34 -17.88
N ASP A 214 -0.63 -25.61 -18.13
CA ASP A 214 -1.41 -26.75 -17.64
C ASP A 214 -1.40 -26.86 -16.11
N ASP A 215 -0.25 -26.57 -15.48
CA ASP A 215 -0.09 -26.53 -14.01
C ASP A 215 -0.87 -25.37 -13.34
N LEU A 216 -1.36 -24.42 -14.13
CA LEU A 216 -2.28 -23.35 -13.72
C LEU A 216 -3.70 -23.55 -14.26
N GLY A 217 -4.03 -24.75 -14.75
CA GLY A 217 -5.36 -25.09 -15.29
C GLY A 217 -5.67 -24.38 -16.60
N GLY A 218 -4.66 -24.15 -17.43
CA GLY A 218 -4.77 -23.46 -18.72
C GLY A 218 -4.88 -21.95 -18.61
N ARG A 219 -4.58 -21.37 -17.45
CA ARG A 219 -4.52 -19.91 -17.24
C ARG A 219 -3.10 -19.40 -17.37
N MET A 220 -2.95 -18.11 -17.63
CA MET A 220 -1.65 -17.43 -17.63
C MET A 220 -1.23 -17.14 -16.17
N PRO A 221 0.07 -17.11 -15.83
CA PRO A 221 0.53 -16.66 -14.51
C PRO A 221 -0.02 -15.27 -14.13
N ARG A 222 -0.12 -14.35 -15.09
CA ARG A 222 -0.72 -13.03 -14.88
C ARG A 222 -2.17 -13.09 -14.35
N ASP A 223 -2.98 -14.00 -14.89
CA ASP A 223 -4.37 -14.20 -14.47
C ASP A 223 -4.51 -14.72 -13.03
N ARG A 224 -3.41 -15.20 -12.43
CA ARG A 224 -3.34 -15.70 -11.05
C ARG A 224 -2.83 -14.65 -10.07
N ILE A 225 -1.95 -13.77 -10.53
CA ILE A 225 -1.22 -12.83 -9.67
C ILE A 225 -2.06 -11.61 -9.29
N LEU A 226 -2.83 -11.06 -10.24
CA LEU A 226 -3.48 -9.76 -10.07
C LEU A 226 -4.83 -9.76 -9.33
N PRO A 227 -5.71 -10.77 -9.48
CA PRO A 227 -7.04 -10.72 -8.88
C PRO A 227 -6.98 -10.47 -7.37
N GLY A 228 -7.70 -9.46 -6.89
CA GLY A 228 -7.78 -9.14 -5.45
C GLY A 228 -6.64 -8.27 -4.91
N ARG A 229 -5.68 -7.83 -5.75
CA ARG A 229 -4.58 -6.94 -5.36
C ARG A 229 -5.05 -5.68 -4.64
N ASN A 230 -6.03 -4.98 -5.21
CA ASN A 230 -6.53 -3.72 -4.64
C ASN A 230 -7.20 -3.92 -3.27
N TRP A 231 -7.89 -5.05 -3.09
CA TRP A 231 -8.50 -5.39 -1.80
C TRP A 231 -7.43 -5.59 -0.71
N ILE A 232 -6.29 -6.19 -1.04
CA ILE A 232 -5.17 -6.28 -0.09
C ILE A 232 -4.64 -4.91 0.31
N GLY A 233 -4.53 -3.98 -0.64
CA GLY A 233 -4.16 -2.60 -0.35
C GLY A 233 -5.11 -1.94 0.67
N LEU A 234 -6.41 -2.09 0.48
CA LEU A 234 -7.44 -1.54 1.38
C LEU A 234 -7.33 -2.12 2.81
N LEU A 235 -7.06 -3.42 2.95
CA LEU A 235 -6.87 -4.04 4.27
C LEU A 235 -5.64 -3.48 5.01
N ILE A 236 -4.54 -3.28 4.28
CA ILE A 236 -3.31 -2.71 4.83
C ILE A 236 -3.53 -1.24 5.21
N ASP A 237 -4.23 -0.47 4.37
CA ASP A 237 -4.58 0.92 4.67
C ASP A 237 -5.51 1.04 5.89
N GLY A 238 -6.42 0.07 6.07
CA GLY A 238 -7.20 -0.12 7.29
C GLY A 238 -6.33 -0.18 8.56
N GLN A 239 -5.26 -0.98 8.51
CA GLN A 239 -4.29 -1.09 9.62
C GLN A 239 -3.41 0.15 9.75
N ARG A 240 -3.00 0.79 8.64
CA ARG A 240 -2.25 2.07 8.70
C ARG A 240 -3.03 3.10 9.49
N PHE A 241 -4.33 3.21 9.22
CA PHE A 241 -5.20 4.11 9.95
C PHE A 241 -5.22 3.79 11.45
N GLY A 242 -5.40 2.53 11.85
CA GLY A 242 -5.35 2.12 13.25
C GLY A 242 -4.02 2.46 13.93
N VAL A 243 -2.89 2.21 13.26
CA VAL A 243 -1.55 2.53 13.76
C VAL A 243 -1.35 4.04 13.91
N THR A 244 -1.79 4.85 12.94
CA THR A 244 -1.73 6.32 13.02
C THR A 244 -2.50 6.87 14.22
N ARG A 245 -3.51 6.15 14.71
CA ARG A 245 -4.29 6.52 15.90
C ARG A 245 -3.70 5.99 17.22
N GLY A 246 -2.55 5.33 17.17
CA GLY A 246 -1.82 4.83 18.33
C GLY A 246 -2.13 3.37 18.69
N GLY A 247 -2.91 2.66 17.86
CA GLY A 247 -3.08 1.22 17.99
C GLY A 247 -1.82 0.45 17.57
N PRO A 248 -1.57 -0.75 18.13
CA PRO A 248 -0.52 -1.62 17.61
C PRO A 248 -0.93 -2.21 16.24
N PRO A 249 0.02 -2.51 15.34
CA PRO A 249 -0.27 -3.35 14.18
C PRO A 249 -0.65 -4.76 14.66
N MET A 250 -1.76 -5.31 14.15
CA MET A 250 -2.29 -6.59 14.60
C MET A 250 -2.26 -7.61 13.45
N PRO A 251 -1.17 -8.37 13.25
CA PRO A 251 -1.05 -9.27 12.11
C PRO A 251 -2.13 -10.36 12.13
N ILE A 252 -2.61 -10.75 10.94
CA ILE A 252 -3.47 -11.93 10.84
C ILE A 252 -2.66 -13.22 11.10
N SER A 253 -3.33 -14.27 11.56
CA SER A 253 -2.66 -15.55 11.82
C SER A 253 -2.15 -16.20 10.52
N ARG A 254 -0.93 -16.74 10.55
CA ARG A 254 -0.37 -17.53 9.44
C ARG A 254 -1.09 -18.84 9.20
N ASP A 255 -1.96 -19.25 10.14
CA ASP A 255 -2.77 -20.45 9.99
C ASP A 255 -3.99 -20.24 9.09
N LEU A 256 -4.39 -18.98 8.86
CA LEU A 256 -5.53 -18.64 8.01
C LEU A 256 -5.31 -19.05 6.55
N GLN A 257 -6.39 -19.47 5.89
CA GLN A 257 -6.40 -19.76 4.46
C GLN A 257 -6.02 -18.53 3.64
N THR A 258 -6.44 -17.34 4.04
CA THR A 258 -6.07 -16.09 3.36
C THR A 258 -4.59 -15.76 3.42
N TYR A 259 -3.88 -16.13 4.49
CA TYR A 259 -2.42 -16.00 4.53
C TYR A 259 -1.75 -16.99 3.56
N LYS A 260 -2.21 -18.23 3.53
CA LYS A 260 -1.60 -19.33 2.75
C LYS A 260 -1.89 -19.20 1.25
N PHE A 261 -3.15 -18.98 0.90
CA PHE A 261 -3.68 -19.09 -0.46
C PHE A 261 -4.38 -17.82 -0.94
N GLY A 262 -4.53 -16.79 -0.09
CA GLY A 262 -5.14 -15.53 -0.51
C GLY A 262 -4.33 -14.81 -1.58
N PRO A 263 -4.90 -13.78 -2.21
CA PRO A 263 -4.26 -13.05 -3.30
C PRO A 263 -2.97 -12.35 -2.85
N MET A 264 -2.14 -12.03 -3.84
CA MET A 264 -0.96 -11.19 -3.67
C MET A 264 -1.39 -9.72 -3.64
N GLY A 265 -0.79 -8.91 -2.79
CA GLY A 265 -0.93 -7.46 -2.89
C GLY A 265 0.15 -6.89 -3.81
N THR A 266 0.19 -5.57 -3.93
CA THR A 266 1.12 -4.88 -4.84
C THR A 266 2.58 -5.17 -4.50
N GLU A 267 2.96 -5.26 -3.23
CA GLU A 267 4.36 -5.44 -2.84
C GLU A 267 4.87 -6.85 -3.15
N GLU A 268 4.09 -7.90 -2.86
CA GLU A 268 4.43 -9.29 -3.21
C GLU A 268 4.53 -9.45 -4.73
N ILE A 269 3.68 -8.76 -5.50
CA ILE A 269 3.75 -8.74 -6.97
C ILE A 269 5.05 -8.08 -7.44
N CYS A 270 5.43 -6.94 -6.86
CA CYS A 270 6.69 -6.27 -7.21
C CYS A 270 7.89 -7.18 -6.91
N MET A 271 7.93 -7.78 -5.71
CA MET A 271 8.98 -8.73 -5.33
C MET A 271 9.04 -9.94 -6.27
N TYR A 272 7.88 -10.43 -6.72
CA TYR A 272 7.82 -11.51 -7.69
C TYR A 272 8.46 -11.15 -9.03
N PHE A 273 8.16 -9.95 -9.53
CA PHE A 273 8.67 -9.48 -10.82
C PHE A 273 10.17 -9.21 -10.74
N ASP A 274 10.63 -8.58 -9.67
CA ASP A 274 12.05 -8.30 -9.43
C ASP A 274 12.85 -9.60 -9.34
N LEU A 275 12.35 -10.61 -8.60
CA LEU A 275 12.97 -11.93 -8.57
C LEU A 275 13.06 -12.54 -9.98
N CYS A 276 12.00 -12.45 -10.79
CA CYS A 276 12.03 -12.97 -12.15
C CYS A 276 13.12 -12.30 -13.00
N ARG A 277 13.28 -10.98 -12.88
CA ARG A 277 14.33 -10.22 -13.56
C ARG A 277 15.73 -10.65 -13.10
N GLU A 278 15.94 -10.80 -11.79
CA GLU A 278 17.20 -11.27 -11.21
C GLU A 278 17.56 -12.69 -11.66
N MET A 279 16.59 -13.60 -11.66
CA MET A 279 16.78 -14.98 -12.13
C MET A 279 17.16 -15.03 -13.61
N ILE A 280 16.49 -14.25 -14.46
CA ILE A 280 16.79 -14.18 -15.88
C ILE A 280 18.19 -13.59 -16.11
N ALA A 281 18.51 -12.47 -15.46
CA ALA A 281 19.81 -11.81 -15.57
C ALA A 281 20.98 -12.71 -15.13
N TYR A 282 20.83 -13.39 -13.99
CA TYR A 282 21.79 -14.39 -13.53
C TYR A 282 21.91 -15.54 -14.52
N GLY A 283 20.78 -16.06 -15.01
CA GLY A 283 20.77 -17.19 -15.94
C GLY A 283 21.48 -16.88 -17.26
N TRP A 284 21.40 -15.64 -17.77
CA TRP A 284 22.21 -15.21 -18.92
C TRP A 284 23.71 -15.38 -18.67
N THR A 285 24.18 -14.83 -17.56
CA THR A 285 25.60 -14.90 -17.17
C THR A 285 26.04 -16.35 -17.02
N TRP A 286 25.25 -17.15 -16.29
CA TRP A 286 25.53 -18.56 -16.10
C TRP A 286 25.62 -19.33 -17.42
N ALA A 287 24.67 -19.11 -18.33
CA ALA A 287 24.59 -19.83 -19.60
C ALA A 287 25.73 -19.47 -20.56
N VAL A 288 26.19 -18.21 -20.57
CA VAL A 288 27.37 -17.78 -21.32
C VAL A 288 28.63 -18.45 -20.77
N ASP A 289 28.82 -18.44 -19.44
CA ASP A 289 30.00 -19.00 -18.78
C ASP A 289 30.12 -20.53 -18.92
N HIS A 290 28.98 -21.23 -19.07
CA HIS A 290 28.92 -22.69 -19.08
C HIS A 290 28.56 -23.29 -20.44
N ARG A 291 28.52 -22.48 -21.51
CA ARG A 291 28.05 -22.86 -22.85
C ARG A 291 28.69 -24.16 -23.36
N ASP A 292 30.01 -24.32 -23.20
CA ASP A 292 30.79 -25.43 -23.75
C ASP A 292 31.03 -26.60 -22.76
N SER A 293 30.56 -26.49 -21.52
CA SER A 293 31.05 -27.29 -20.40
C SER A 293 30.25 -28.56 -20.11
N VAL A 294 28.98 -28.67 -20.53
CA VAL A 294 28.05 -29.72 -20.08
C VAL A 294 27.04 -30.11 -21.19
N PRO A 295 26.59 -31.38 -21.31
CA PRO A 295 25.53 -31.78 -22.24
C PRO A 295 24.17 -31.11 -21.95
N GLY A 296 23.36 -30.87 -23.00
CA GLY A 296 22.19 -29.98 -22.93
C GLY A 296 21.13 -30.27 -21.86
N GLU A 297 20.74 -31.52 -21.63
CA GLU A 297 19.75 -31.88 -20.59
C GLU A 297 20.30 -31.78 -19.16
N ASP A 298 21.60 -31.98 -19.00
CA ASP A 298 22.27 -31.79 -17.72
C ASP A 298 22.48 -30.31 -17.43
N GLN A 299 22.70 -29.48 -18.46
CA GLN A 299 22.76 -28.02 -18.33
C GLN A 299 21.43 -27.44 -17.83
N LYS A 300 20.28 -27.87 -18.39
CA LYS A 300 18.97 -27.38 -17.96
C LYS A 300 18.74 -27.63 -16.46
N ARG A 301 18.94 -28.87 -16.01
CA ARG A 301 18.75 -29.24 -14.60
C ARG A 301 19.71 -28.51 -13.66
N GLN A 302 20.96 -28.32 -14.08
CA GLN A 302 21.93 -27.55 -13.31
C GLN A 302 21.53 -26.08 -13.20
N LEU A 303 21.16 -25.43 -14.32
CA LEU A 303 20.73 -24.04 -14.31
C LEU A 303 19.46 -23.86 -13.46
N ALA A 304 18.44 -24.71 -13.60
CA ALA A 304 17.25 -24.64 -12.76
C ALA A 304 17.60 -24.74 -11.26
N SER A 305 18.50 -25.65 -10.89
CA SER A 305 18.99 -25.76 -9.51
C SER A 305 19.74 -24.53 -9.02
N GLU A 306 20.58 -23.91 -9.85
CA GLU A 306 21.27 -22.65 -9.50
C GLU A 306 20.30 -21.48 -9.36
N LEU A 307 19.28 -21.39 -10.24
CA LEU A 307 18.21 -20.40 -10.12
C LEU A 307 17.42 -20.56 -8.82
N GLY A 308 17.14 -21.79 -8.40
CA GLY A 308 16.52 -22.06 -7.10
C GLY A 308 17.38 -21.62 -5.91
N LYS A 309 18.71 -21.79 -5.98
CA LYS A 309 19.64 -21.27 -4.95
C LYS A 309 19.68 -19.74 -4.94
N LEU A 310 19.76 -19.11 -6.10
CA LEU A 310 19.72 -17.66 -6.26
C LEU A 310 18.45 -17.09 -5.63
N LYS A 311 17.29 -17.67 -5.92
CA LYS A 311 16.00 -17.26 -5.33
C LYS A 311 16.05 -17.28 -3.80
N GLN A 312 16.53 -18.37 -3.20
CA GLN A 312 16.62 -18.46 -1.73
C GLN A 312 17.58 -17.42 -1.15
N MET A 313 18.71 -17.18 -1.82
CA MET A 313 19.67 -16.14 -1.44
C MET A 313 19.05 -14.74 -1.54
N TRP A 314 18.36 -14.43 -2.65
CA TRP A 314 17.70 -13.16 -2.89
C TRP A 314 16.63 -12.87 -1.85
N LEU A 315 15.74 -13.84 -1.57
CA LEU A 315 14.71 -13.72 -0.53
C LEU A 315 15.28 -13.49 0.87
N SER A 316 16.51 -13.91 1.11
CA SER A 316 17.19 -13.84 2.42
C SER A 316 18.25 -12.72 2.49
N SER A 317 18.38 -11.90 1.45
CA SER A 317 19.36 -10.81 1.40
C SER A 317 18.64 -9.46 1.41
N PRO A 318 19.02 -8.52 2.29
CA PRO A 318 18.39 -7.20 2.31
C PRO A 318 18.77 -6.42 1.06
N PHE A 319 17.85 -5.58 0.59
CA PHE A 319 18.22 -4.51 -0.34
C PHE A 319 19.20 -3.54 0.33
N GLU A 320 19.92 -2.72 -0.45
CA GLU A 320 20.84 -1.72 0.10
C GLU A 320 20.12 -0.80 1.11
N GLY A 321 20.41 -1.02 2.40
CA GLY A 321 19.76 -0.30 3.49
C GLY A 321 18.28 -0.67 3.76
N GLY A 322 17.73 -1.67 3.08
CA GLY A 322 16.31 -2.03 3.09
C GLY A 322 15.93 -3.29 3.89
N ASP A 323 14.66 -3.67 3.75
CA ASP A 323 14.09 -4.92 4.31
C ASP A 323 14.48 -6.13 3.46
N LEU A 324 14.35 -7.34 4.02
CA LEU A 324 14.45 -8.57 3.23
C LEU A 324 13.22 -8.69 2.31
N PRO A 325 13.36 -9.15 1.05
CA PRO A 325 12.19 -9.41 0.21
C PRO A 325 11.19 -10.37 0.84
N SER A 326 11.66 -11.37 1.59
CA SER A 326 10.79 -12.28 2.36
C SER A 326 10.02 -11.58 3.48
N GLU A 327 10.61 -10.59 4.15
CA GLU A 327 9.92 -9.78 5.16
C GLU A 327 8.86 -8.88 4.51
N ILE A 328 9.14 -8.33 3.33
CA ILE A 328 8.18 -7.52 2.56
C ILE A 328 6.95 -8.36 2.21
N ILE A 329 7.18 -9.54 1.65
CA ILE A 329 6.11 -10.50 1.31
C ILE A 329 5.33 -10.93 2.55
N ASP A 330 6.01 -11.27 3.65
CA ASP A 330 5.33 -11.69 4.90
C ASP A 330 4.48 -10.55 5.49
N CYS A 331 4.99 -9.31 5.52
CA CYS A 331 4.23 -8.14 5.99
C CYS A 331 2.93 -7.97 5.22
N GLU A 332 2.99 -8.06 3.88
CA GLU A 332 1.81 -7.93 3.05
C GLU A 332 0.81 -9.08 3.27
N ARG A 333 1.31 -10.33 3.41
CA ARG A 333 0.46 -11.51 3.67
C ARG A 333 -0.18 -11.50 5.05
N VAL A 334 0.50 -10.99 6.08
CA VAL A 334 -0.08 -10.80 7.41
C VAL A 334 -0.86 -9.48 7.55
N ARG A 335 -1.02 -8.75 6.43
CA ARG A 335 -1.81 -7.51 6.30
C ARG A 335 -1.36 -6.42 7.28
N ILE A 336 -0.06 -6.28 7.47
CA ILE A 336 0.51 -5.19 8.28
C ILE A 336 1.23 -4.19 7.38
N PRO A 337 1.11 -2.90 7.65
CA PRO A 337 1.86 -1.91 6.91
C PRO A 337 3.32 -1.94 7.34
N ARG A 338 4.23 -1.90 6.37
CA ARG A 338 5.65 -1.73 6.64
C ARG A 338 5.91 -0.33 7.15
N GLN A 339 6.47 -0.24 8.35
CA GLN A 339 6.87 1.03 8.95
C GLN A 339 8.27 1.38 8.49
N ALA A 340 8.51 2.66 8.21
CA ALA A 340 9.86 3.16 8.00
C ALA A 340 10.68 2.91 9.27
N LYS A 341 11.77 2.12 9.18
CA LYS A 341 12.66 1.86 10.31
C LYS A 341 13.22 3.18 10.85
N ARG A 342 13.01 3.48 12.13
CA ARG A 342 13.55 4.67 12.82
C ARG A 342 14.87 4.33 13.55
N GLY A 343 15.97 4.99 13.17
CA GLY A 343 17.16 5.18 14.01
C GLY A 343 18.25 4.09 14.04
N ALA A 344 19.50 4.55 13.98
CA ALA A 344 20.79 3.95 14.37
C ALA A 344 21.06 2.46 14.04
N GLY A 345 20.70 2.01 12.84
CA GLY A 345 21.08 0.67 12.37
C GLY A 345 20.44 0.22 11.05
N GLY A 346 19.45 0.95 10.55
CA GLY A 346 18.79 0.69 9.27
C GLY A 346 18.93 1.85 8.29
N GLY A 347 20.06 1.88 7.57
CA GLY A 347 20.10 2.05 6.12
C GLY A 347 19.76 3.38 5.45
N HIS A 348 18.89 4.23 5.98
CA HIS A 348 18.86 5.61 5.49
C HIS A 348 19.94 6.37 6.23
N VAL A 349 21.05 6.62 5.54
CA VAL A 349 21.92 7.76 5.85
C VAL A 349 21.00 8.97 5.72
N LEU A 350 20.34 9.35 6.81
CA LEU A 350 19.70 10.64 6.92
C LEU A 350 20.81 11.62 6.58
N ASP A 351 20.69 12.30 5.44
CA ASP A 351 21.54 13.46 5.18
C ASP A 351 21.32 14.39 6.37
N CYS A 352 22.30 14.46 7.26
CA CYS A 352 22.11 14.89 8.64
C CYS A 352 21.76 16.38 8.77
N ASP A 353 21.74 17.08 7.64
CA ASP A 353 21.42 18.49 7.52
C ASP A 353 20.06 18.76 6.82
N CYS A 354 19.29 17.74 6.43
CA CYS A 354 17.98 17.93 5.78
C CYS A 354 16.86 18.24 6.80
N PRO A 355 16.12 19.36 6.68
CA PRO A 355 15.00 19.71 7.56
C PRO A 355 13.90 18.65 7.64
N ILE A 356 13.64 17.95 6.54
CA ILE A 356 12.64 16.87 6.46
C ILE A 356 13.11 15.66 7.28
N CYS A 357 14.40 15.30 7.16
CA CYS A 357 15.01 14.23 7.96
C CYS A 357 14.96 14.55 9.46
N MET A 358 15.21 15.80 9.85
CA MET A 358 15.09 16.24 11.25
C MET A 358 13.65 16.19 11.78
N MET A 359 12.65 16.48 10.94
CA MET A 359 11.23 16.32 11.31
C MET A 359 10.83 14.84 11.41
N ALA A 360 11.38 13.99 10.55
CA ALA A 360 11.15 12.55 10.60
C ALA A 360 11.76 11.90 11.83
N GLU A 361 12.96 12.35 12.24
CA GLU A 361 13.61 11.91 13.49
C GLU A 361 12.84 12.35 14.75
N SER A 362 12.21 13.53 14.73
CA SER A 362 11.43 14.05 15.87
C SER A 362 9.97 13.59 15.90
N ASP A 363 9.60 12.54 15.16
CA ASP A 363 8.24 11.98 15.15
C ASP A 363 7.14 12.97 14.71
N ALA A 364 7.51 14.09 14.08
CA ALA A 364 6.57 15.16 13.74
C ALA A 364 5.50 14.73 12.71
N PHE A 365 5.80 13.69 11.93
CA PHE A 365 4.90 13.11 10.92
C PHE A 365 4.04 11.95 11.45
N GLY A 366 4.19 11.55 12.72
CA GLY A 366 3.60 10.32 13.23
C GLY A 366 4.27 9.07 12.60
N PRO A 367 3.62 7.90 12.66
CA PRO A 367 4.17 6.69 12.06
C PRO A 367 4.28 6.86 10.55
N MET A 368 5.48 6.63 10.03
CA MET A 368 5.74 6.66 8.59
C MET A 368 5.68 5.24 8.05
N PHE A 369 5.03 5.09 6.89
CA PHE A 369 4.91 3.80 6.22
C PHE A 369 5.68 3.83 4.90
N VAL A 370 6.33 2.72 4.59
CA VAL A 370 6.96 2.49 3.29
C VAL A 370 6.07 1.58 2.46
N GLY A 371 6.10 1.80 1.14
CA GLY A 371 5.27 1.10 0.18
C GLY A 371 6.01 0.98 -1.15
N ILE A 372 5.84 -0.14 -1.84
CA ILE A 372 6.23 -0.30 -3.24
C ILE A 372 4.96 -0.18 -4.09
N ASP A 373 4.92 0.79 -4.99
CA ASP A 373 3.74 1.07 -5.84
C ASP A 373 3.77 0.33 -7.19
N GLY A 374 4.93 -0.21 -7.55
CA GLY A 374 5.18 -0.91 -8.80
C GLY A 374 5.38 -0.01 -10.01
N HIS A 375 5.69 1.28 -9.80
CA HIS A 375 5.96 2.21 -10.90
C HIS A 375 7.07 1.70 -11.85
N HIS A 376 8.10 1.04 -11.30
CA HIS A 376 9.20 0.49 -12.10
C HIS A 376 8.77 -0.62 -13.05
N LEU A 377 7.63 -1.28 -12.80
CA LEU A 377 7.09 -2.32 -13.68
C LEU A 377 6.47 -1.73 -14.95
N GLU A 378 6.06 -0.46 -14.91
CA GLU A 378 5.45 0.24 -16.06
C GLU A 378 6.52 0.81 -17.02
N LEU A 379 7.80 0.77 -16.64
CA LEU A 379 8.91 1.31 -17.46
C LEU A 379 9.14 0.54 -18.77
N ASP A 380 8.67 -0.71 -18.84
CA ASP A 380 8.77 -1.55 -20.04
C ASP A 380 7.71 -1.22 -21.11
N ASP A 381 6.69 -0.39 -20.80
CA ASP A 381 5.56 -0.08 -21.70
C ASP A 381 4.87 -1.33 -22.29
N GLU A 382 4.80 -2.41 -21.51
CA GLU A 382 4.12 -3.65 -21.92
C GLU A 382 3.03 -4.05 -20.92
N PHE A 383 1.83 -4.36 -21.44
CA PHE A 383 0.71 -4.88 -20.64
C PHE A 383 1.09 -6.09 -19.76
N ALA A 384 2.03 -6.92 -20.22
CA ALA A 384 2.48 -8.09 -19.47
C ALA A 384 2.97 -7.71 -18.06
N PHE A 385 3.62 -6.54 -17.94
CA PHE A 385 4.22 -6.10 -16.69
C PHE A 385 3.37 -5.13 -15.88
N SER A 386 2.29 -4.61 -16.47
CA SER A 386 1.43 -3.66 -15.78
C SER A 386 0.73 -4.26 -14.57
N LEU A 387 0.27 -3.43 -13.65
CA LEU A 387 -0.61 -3.86 -12.55
C LEU A 387 -2.11 -3.85 -12.88
N CYS A 388 -2.52 -3.48 -14.10
CA CYS A 388 -3.91 -3.53 -14.57
C CYS A 388 -4.39 -4.97 -14.80
N GLU A 389 -5.56 -5.36 -14.29
CA GLU A 389 -6.06 -6.74 -14.47
C GLU A 389 -6.37 -7.03 -15.94
N THR A 390 -6.88 -6.04 -16.67
CA THR A 390 -7.27 -6.19 -18.07
C THR A 390 -6.47 -5.30 -19.01
N LYS A 391 -6.34 -5.75 -20.26
CA LYS A 391 -5.67 -4.97 -21.30
C LYS A 391 -6.40 -3.64 -21.57
N ALA A 392 -7.73 -3.64 -21.47
CA ALA A 392 -8.53 -2.44 -21.67
C ALA A 392 -8.26 -1.38 -20.57
N GLU A 393 -8.13 -1.80 -19.31
CA GLU A 393 -7.72 -0.92 -18.21
C GLU A 393 -6.35 -0.30 -18.47
N TRP A 394 -5.38 -1.12 -18.87
CA TRP A 394 -4.03 -0.65 -19.19
C TRP A 394 -4.04 0.34 -20.36
N GLU A 395 -4.73 0.02 -21.46
CA GLU A 395 -4.84 0.92 -22.62
C GLU A 395 -5.49 2.27 -22.24
N SER A 396 -6.48 2.26 -21.33
CA SER A 396 -7.07 3.49 -20.78
C SER A 396 -6.08 4.27 -19.93
N GLN A 397 -5.37 3.60 -19.02
CA GLN A 397 -4.38 4.23 -18.16
C GLN A 397 -3.24 4.86 -18.98
N GLN A 398 -2.78 4.20 -20.04
CA GLN A 398 -1.77 4.74 -20.96
C GLN A 398 -2.26 5.97 -21.73
N GLN A 399 -3.55 6.04 -22.07
CA GLN A 399 -4.15 7.24 -22.66
C GLN A 399 -4.20 8.39 -21.66
N ASP A 400 -4.60 8.11 -20.42
CA ASP A 400 -4.65 9.11 -19.36
C ASP A 400 -3.25 9.66 -19.03
N TYR A 401 -2.22 8.79 -18.99
CA TYR A 401 -0.85 9.23 -18.79
C TYR A 401 -0.33 10.09 -19.93
N LYS A 402 -0.65 9.76 -21.19
CA LYS A 402 -0.28 10.60 -22.34
C LYS A 402 -0.96 11.96 -22.27
N ALA A 403 -2.25 12.00 -21.98
CA ALA A 403 -2.99 13.25 -21.84
C ALA A 403 -2.48 14.10 -20.66
N PHE A 404 -2.13 13.46 -19.54
CA PHE A 404 -1.53 14.15 -18.39
C PHE A 404 -0.14 14.70 -18.71
N ALA A 405 0.72 13.91 -19.39
CA ALA A 405 2.06 14.33 -19.80
C ALA A 405 1.99 15.54 -20.75
N GLU A 406 1.13 15.49 -21.78
CA GLU A 406 0.91 16.62 -22.69
C GLU A 406 0.49 17.90 -21.93
N LYS A 407 -0.44 17.77 -20.98
CA LYS A 407 -0.88 18.91 -20.15
C LYS A 407 0.22 19.44 -19.23
N MET A 408 1.06 18.55 -18.68
CA MET A 408 2.17 18.96 -17.82
C MET A 408 3.26 19.67 -18.63
N ASP A 409 3.57 19.20 -19.84
CA ASP A 409 4.52 19.85 -20.75
C ASP A 409 4.03 21.25 -21.15
N GLU A 410 2.74 21.39 -21.50
CA GLU A 410 2.14 22.70 -21.76
C GLU A 410 2.23 23.64 -20.57
N ARG A 411 1.97 23.13 -19.36
CA ARG A 411 2.06 23.92 -18.12
C ARG A 411 3.50 24.34 -17.82
N LEU A 412 4.47 23.43 -17.94
CA LEU A 412 5.87 23.73 -17.70
C LEU A 412 6.39 24.77 -18.71
N ALA A 413 6.02 24.65 -19.99
CA ALA A 413 6.35 25.63 -21.01
C ALA A 413 5.74 27.02 -20.73
N ALA A 414 4.50 27.06 -20.22
CA ALA A 414 3.86 28.31 -19.81
C ALA A 414 4.55 28.94 -18.59
N GLN A 415 4.91 28.13 -17.59
CA GLN A 415 5.62 28.57 -16.38
C GLN A 415 7.03 29.07 -16.70
N GLU A 416 7.76 28.39 -17.60
CA GLU A 416 9.07 28.84 -18.06
C GLU A 416 8.99 30.21 -18.72
N LYS A 417 7.98 30.42 -19.59
CA LYS A 417 7.74 31.72 -20.22
C LYS A 417 7.36 32.81 -19.22
N GLU A 418 6.48 32.52 -18.26
CA GLU A 418 6.11 33.47 -17.20
C GLU A 418 7.32 33.85 -16.33
N ARG A 419 8.17 32.87 -16.00
CA ARG A 419 9.42 33.10 -15.26
C ARG A 419 10.41 33.96 -16.05
N GLU A 420 10.54 33.75 -17.36
CA GLU A 420 11.33 34.63 -18.22
C GLU A 420 10.79 36.08 -18.23
N GLU A 421 9.46 36.25 -18.18
CA GLU A 421 8.80 37.56 -18.16
C GLU A 421 8.95 38.29 -16.80
N LEU A 422 8.86 37.57 -15.68
CA LEU A 422 8.97 38.12 -14.31
C LEU A 422 10.41 38.33 -13.83
N GLY A 423 11.39 37.62 -14.41
CA GLY A 423 12.81 37.76 -14.10
C GLY A 423 13.15 37.43 -12.65
N GLU A 424 14.04 38.21 -12.02
CA GLU A 424 14.53 38.00 -10.64
C GLU A 424 13.45 38.17 -9.55
N LEU A 425 12.25 38.66 -9.90
CA LEU A 425 11.15 38.91 -8.96
C LEU A 425 10.15 37.76 -8.85
N ALA A 426 10.27 36.71 -9.66
CA ALA A 426 9.40 35.54 -9.57
C ALA A 426 9.63 34.81 -8.23
N SER A 427 8.57 34.51 -7.49
CA SER A 427 8.70 33.63 -6.33
C SER A 427 9.10 32.24 -6.83
N PRO A 428 10.17 31.64 -6.28
CA PRO A 428 10.59 30.29 -6.67
C PRO A 428 9.59 29.21 -6.25
N TRP A 429 8.60 29.54 -5.40
CA TRP A 429 7.63 28.60 -4.85
C TRP A 429 6.17 29.02 -5.08
N GLU A 430 5.90 29.97 -5.97
CA GLU A 430 4.55 30.42 -6.32
C GLU A 430 3.66 29.28 -6.84
N HIS A 431 4.29 28.24 -7.40
CA HIS A 431 3.61 27.05 -7.90
C HIS A 431 3.76 25.82 -7.00
N ALA A 432 4.29 25.98 -5.79
CA ALA A 432 4.28 24.90 -4.81
C ALA A 432 2.83 24.45 -4.58
N HIS A 433 2.60 23.14 -4.47
CA HIS A 433 1.26 22.54 -4.30
C HIS A 433 0.61 22.86 -2.93
N VAL A 434 1.10 23.88 -2.23
CA VAL A 434 0.68 24.29 -0.89
C VAL A 434 -0.26 25.48 -1.03
N ASN A 435 -1.52 25.30 -0.63
CA ASN A 435 -2.48 26.40 -0.53
C ASN A 435 -2.23 27.20 0.74
N TRP A 436 -1.29 28.15 0.68
CA TRP A 436 -0.88 28.97 1.83
C TRP A 436 -2.03 29.80 2.43
N ASP A 437 -3.01 30.20 1.63
CA ASP A 437 -4.16 31.00 2.10
C ASP A 437 -5.12 30.20 2.99
N ALA A 438 -5.17 28.88 2.82
CA ALA A 438 -5.97 27.98 3.63
C ALA A 438 -5.16 27.27 4.73
N MET A 439 -3.84 27.49 4.77
CA MET A 439 -2.95 26.84 5.73
C MET A 439 -3.19 27.43 7.12
N GLN A 440 -3.21 26.59 8.15
CA GLN A 440 -3.20 27.06 9.55
C GLN A 440 -1.90 26.65 10.21
N PHE A 441 -1.49 27.41 11.22
CA PHE A 441 -0.32 27.04 12.02
C PHE A 441 -0.51 25.65 12.65
N GLY A 442 0.49 24.79 12.50
CA GLY A 442 0.45 23.41 12.95
C GLY A 442 1.36 22.49 12.13
N PRO A 443 1.29 21.16 12.35
CA PRO A 443 2.22 20.21 11.74
C PRO A 443 2.29 20.28 10.22
N MET A 444 1.17 20.52 9.54
CA MET A 444 1.13 20.66 8.07
C MET A 444 1.83 21.92 7.56
N ALA A 445 1.67 23.06 8.24
CA ALA A 445 2.39 24.29 7.90
C ALA A 445 3.89 24.13 8.13
N THR A 446 4.28 23.53 9.25
CA THR A 446 5.67 23.21 9.57
C THR A 446 6.28 22.27 8.52
N MET A 447 5.53 21.27 8.06
CA MET A 447 5.93 20.38 6.96
C MET A 447 6.12 21.15 5.66
N ALA A 448 5.19 22.02 5.28
CA ALA A 448 5.32 22.83 4.07
C ALA A 448 6.59 23.71 4.14
N ILE A 449 6.86 24.33 5.28
CA ILE A 449 8.06 25.13 5.53
C ILE A 449 9.33 24.29 5.42
N SER A 450 9.34 23.05 5.92
CA SER A 450 10.53 22.20 5.86
C SER A 450 10.92 21.81 4.43
N PHE A 451 9.96 21.64 3.51
CA PHE A 451 10.25 21.48 2.08
C PHE A 451 10.89 22.72 1.46
N LEU A 452 10.38 23.91 1.78
CA LEU A 452 10.96 25.16 1.28
C LEU A 452 12.38 25.36 1.83
N LEU A 453 12.58 25.05 3.10
CA LEU A 453 13.90 25.14 3.72
C LEU A 453 14.86 24.08 3.14
N ALA A 454 14.40 22.87 2.85
CA ALA A 454 15.23 21.85 2.22
C ALA A 454 15.75 22.29 0.84
N ASP A 455 14.92 22.95 0.02
CA ASP A 455 15.36 23.56 -1.25
C ASP A 455 16.46 24.61 -1.03
N MET A 456 16.35 25.43 0.02
CA MET A 456 17.40 26.40 0.37
C MET A 456 18.70 25.71 0.83
N VAL A 457 18.60 24.64 1.63
CA VAL A 457 19.76 23.86 2.09
C VAL A 457 20.45 23.16 0.92
N SER A 458 19.71 22.51 0.02
CA SER A 458 20.27 21.93 -1.21
C SER A 458 20.96 22.99 -2.06
N SER A 459 20.37 24.18 -2.20
CA SER A 459 21.00 25.29 -2.92
C SER A 459 22.33 25.73 -2.27
N LEU A 460 22.42 25.75 -0.93
CA LEU A 460 23.68 26.05 -0.21
C LEU A 460 24.73 24.96 -0.45
N GLN A 461 24.34 23.69 -0.42
CA GLN A 461 25.23 22.55 -0.67
C GLN A 461 25.77 22.57 -2.12
N ASP A 462 24.90 22.82 -3.10
CA ASP A 462 25.28 22.90 -4.52
C ASP A 462 26.28 24.02 -4.84
N HIS A 463 26.32 25.06 -4.00
CA HIS A 463 27.23 26.20 -4.13
C HIS A 463 28.46 26.12 -3.21
N ASP A 464 28.69 24.97 -2.55
CA ASP A 464 29.79 24.75 -1.59
C ASP A 464 29.84 25.81 -0.47
N CYS A 465 28.67 26.28 -0.01
CA CYS A 465 28.58 27.29 1.05
C CYS A 465 29.07 26.75 2.41
N PRO A 466 29.49 27.63 3.35
CA PRO A 466 29.92 27.20 4.68
C PRO A 466 28.84 26.43 5.43
N ARG A 467 29.22 25.35 6.11
CA ARG A 467 28.30 24.53 6.92
C ARG A 467 27.57 25.33 8.00
N ASP A 468 28.22 26.34 8.58
CA ASP A 468 27.64 27.22 9.58
C ASP A 468 26.34 27.91 9.10
N ASP A 469 26.20 28.17 7.79
CA ASP A 469 24.98 28.76 7.22
C ASP A 469 23.81 27.76 7.24
N ILE A 470 24.09 26.49 6.91
CA ILE A 470 23.11 25.40 6.96
C ILE A 470 22.71 25.13 8.41
N ASP A 471 23.68 25.04 9.32
CA ASP A 471 23.45 24.84 10.76
C ASP A 471 22.61 25.97 11.35
N GLN A 472 22.87 27.22 10.95
CA GLN A 472 22.11 28.38 11.41
C GLN A 472 20.63 28.27 11.03
N LEU A 473 20.31 27.94 9.78
CA LEU A 473 18.92 27.79 9.33
C LEU A 473 18.23 26.60 10.01
N ASN A 474 18.91 25.47 10.11
CA ASN A 474 18.38 24.25 10.72
C ASN A 474 18.08 24.42 12.21
N ASN A 475 18.96 25.11 12.94
CA ASN A 475 18.74 25.40 14.36
C ASN A 475 17.56 26.35 14.55
N ALA A 476 17.47 27.43 13.76
CA ALA A 476 16.37 28.38 13.86
C ALA A 476 15.02 27.75 13.47
N PHE A 477 15.00 26.87 12.47
CA PHE A 477 13.81 26.11 12.11
C PHE A 477 13.38 25.13 13.22
N ARG A 478 14.35 24.48 13.88
CA ARG A 478 14.07 23.59 15.02
C ARG A 478 13.42 24.36 16.16
N GLU A 479 13.95 25.53 16.50
CA GLU A 479 13.35 26.42 17.51
C GLU A 479 11.94 26.87 17.12
N TYR A 480 11.73 27.25 15.85
CA TYR A 480 10.41 27.59 15.32
C TYR A 480 9.40 26.42 15.43
N ARG A 481 9.83 25.22 15.08
CA ARG A 481 9.00 24.00 15.14
C ARG A 481 8.60 23.65 16.56
N ASP A 482 9.56 23.73 17.49
CA ASP A 482 9.39 23.27 18.87
C ASP A 482 8.75 24.35 19.77
N ALA A 483 8.56 25.56 19.24
CA ALA A 483 7.96 26.69 19.95
C ALA A 483 6.51 26.41 20.35
N SER A 484 6.17 26.71 21.60
CA SER A 484 4.78 26.74 22.05
C SER A 484 4.02 27.92 21.42
N ARG A 485 2.68 27.93 21.59
CA ARG A 485 1.83 29.02 21.09
C ARG A 485 2.25 30.40 21.60
N ASP A 486 2.75 30.48 22.84
CA ASP A 486 3.18 31.75 23.44
C ASP A 486 4.57 32.20 22.95
N GLU A 487 5.37 31.26 22.44
CA GLU A 487 6.75 31.48 21.98
C GLU A 487 6.83 31.68 20.46
N ILE A 488 5.76 31.36 19.73
CA ILE A 488 5.82 31.26 18.27
C ILE A 488 6.16 32.57 17.57
N VAL A 489 5.74 33.71 18.12
CA VAL A 489 6.06 35.04 17.56
C VAL A 489 7.56 35.30 17.64
N ASP A 490 8.17 34.99 18.79
CA ASP A 490 9.60 35.18 19.01
C ASP A 490 10.43 34.19 18.19
N ALA A 491 10.00 32.94 18.11
CA ALA A 491 10.67 31.91 17.31
C ALA A 491 10.56 32.18 15.80
N THR A 492 9.40 32.69 15.34
CA THR A 492 9.22 33.14 13.94
C THR A 492 10.19 34.27 13.63
N ARG A 493 10.31 35.28 14.50
CA ARG A 493 11.26 36.38 14.32
C ARG A 493 12.70 35.88 14.25
N ALA A 494 13.12 35.01 15.17
CA ALA A 494 14.46 34.42 15.17
C ALA A 494 14.75 33.65 13.87
N PHE A 495 13.76 32.91 13.36
CA PHE A 495 13.91 32.19 12.09
C PHE A 495 14.03 33.14 10.90
N LYS A 496 13.25 34.23 10.86
CA LYS A 496 13.39 35.26 9.82
C LYS A 496 14.76 35.94 9.86
N GLU A 497 15.28 36.26 11.05
CA GLU A 497 16.61 36.84 11.22
C GLU A 497 17.72 35.90 10.72
N ALA A 498 17.59 34.59 10.96
CA ALA A 498 18.50 33.59 10.40
C ALA A 498 18.43 33.54 8.87
N LEU A 499 17.22 33.57 8.30
CA LEU A 499 16.99 33.59 6.85
C LEU A 499 17.59 34.84 6.19
N GLU A 500 17.45 36.01 6.81
CA GLU A 500 18.03 37.27 6.31
C GLU A 500 19.57 37.22 6.39
N ALA A 501 20.12 36.82 7.53
CA ALA A 501 21.56 36.77 7.74
C ALA A 501 22.27 35.83 6.74
N VAL A 502 21.67 34.66 6.46
CA VAL A 502 22.22 33.71 5.48
C VAL A 502 22.07 34.23 4.05
N ALA A 503 20.97 34.89 3.72
CA ALA A 503 20.77 35.49 2.40
C ALA A 503 21.72 36.67 2.13
N ASP A 504 22.06 37.46 3.13
CA ASP A 504 23.05 38.55 3.02
C ASP A 504 24.44 38.04 2.61
N ARG A 505 24.81 36.85 3.07
CA ARG A 505 26.07 36.18 2.70
C ARG A 505 25.97 35.45 1.35
N ASN A 506 24.76 35.00 0.99
CA ASN A 506 24.49 34.14 -0.14
C ASN A 506 23.40 34.75 -1.04
N SER A 507 23.80 35.69 -1.90
CA SER A 507 22.87 36.51 -2.71
C SER A 507 21.84 35.72 -3.54
N PHE A 508 22.15 34.48 -3.95
CA PHE A 508 21.23 33.60 -4.68
C PHE A 508 20.03 33.11 -3.85
N LEU A 509 20.04 33.31 -2.52
CA LEU A 509 18.94 32.98 -1.62
C LEU A 509 18.03 34.16 -1.28
N VAL A 510 18.34 35.40 -1.69
CA VAL A 510 17.58 36.60 -1.27
C VAL A 510 16.09 36.48 -1.60
N SER A 511 15.75 36.07 -2.83
CA SER A 511 14.34 35.88 -3.24
C SER A 511 13.64 34.77 -2.43
N ARG A 512 14.29 33.60 -2.28
CA ARG A 512 13.79 32.47 -1.47
C ARG A 512 13.57 32.87 -0.01
N SER A 513 14.54 33.54 0.59
CA SER A 513 14.47 34.03 1.96
C SER A 513 13.29 34.98 2.14
N ALA A 514 13.14 35.98 1.27
CA ALA A 514 12.05 36.95 1.36
C ALA A 514 10.65 36.31 1.21
N ASP A 515 10.49 35.33 0.30
CA ASP A 515 9.23 34.62 0.13
C ASP A 515 8.89 33.76 1.36
N LEU A 516 9.86 33.00 1.89
CA LEU A 516 9.63 32.18 3.09
C LEU A 516 9.29 33.05 4.30
N GLN A 517 9.99 34.18 4.48
CA GLN A 517 9.69 35.16 5.51
C GLN A 517 8.26 35.71 5.40
N SER A 518 7.79 35.97 4.18
CA SER A 518 6.42 36.45 3.93
C SER A 518 5.37 35.40 4.29
N LYS A 519 5.62 34.12 3.99
CA LYS A 519 4.75 32.99 4.36
C LYS A 519 4.70 32.79 5.88
N LEU A 520 5.84 32.92 6.56
CA LEU A 520 5.93 32.89 8.02
C LEU A 520 5.12 34.01 8.67
N ASP A 521 5.19 35.23 8.13
CA ASP A 521 4.41 36.37 8.62
C ASP A 521 2.90 36.17 8.48
N GLU A 522 2.47 35.58 7.36
CA GLU A 522 1.05 35.31 7.13
C GLU A 522 0.52 34.22 8.10
N LEU A 523 1.27 33.13 8.29
CA LEU A 523 0.90 32.10 9.26
C LEU A 523 0.82 32.64 10.69
N CYS A 524 1.77 33.48 11.09
CA CYS A 524 1.79 34.11 12.41
C CYS A 524 0.58 35.06 12.57
N ARG A 525 0.25 35.83 11.53
CA ARG A 525 -0.93 36.72 11.53
C ARG A 525 -2.24 35.96 11.66
N GLN A 526 -2.40 34.86 10.92
CA GLN A 526 -3.59 34.02 10.97
C GLN A 526 -3.77 33.37 12.35
N GLN A 527 -2.66 32.93 12.97
CA GLN A 527 -2.68 32.39 14.32
C GLN A 527 -3.17 33.43 15.34
N LEU A 528 -2.67 34.66 15.27
CA LEU A 528 -3.10 35.76 16.15
C LEU A 528 -4.54 36.21 15.88
N ALA A 529 -5.04 36.06 14.66
CA ALA A 529 -6.42 36.40 14.29
C ALA A 529 -7.46 35.35 14.72
N SER A 530 -7.01 34.14 15.08
CA SER A 530 -7.86 33.07 15.60
C SER A 530 -8.12 33.15 17.12
N GLU A 531 -7.63 34.22 17.76
CA GLU A 531 -7.88 34.63 19.16
C GLU A 531 -9.01 35.66 19.24
#